data_AF-A0A969F2I6-F1
#
_entry.id   AF-A0A969F2I6-F1
#
_cell.length_a   1.000
_cell.length_b   1.000
_cell.length_c   1.000
_cell.angle_alpha   90.00
_cell.angle_beta   90.00
_cell.angle_gamma   90.00
#
_symmetry.space_group_name_H-M   'P 1'
#
loop_
_entity.id
_entity.type
_entity.pdbx_description
1 polymer ?
#
loop_
_entity_poly.entity_id
_entity_poly.type
_entity_poly.pdbx_seq_one_letter_code
_entity_poly.pdbx_strand_id
1 'polypeptide(L)'
;MSLRSGVLLIALALAGALSRRLAPVLVTVFVVSVVMVAILDGFFWFEFGNRTDRLVFHYLVYPVEVATFLEEQFHLSLILVPVALCVVGAHMALRPIARGLTQLSRRVWLALLVALIVPMSVVVWRGEPGPLQPTLSRAINEAASNGLLNVIHAGLVDETRWVGIFPTLEETHRGPALRESKIARPRALAPRHVLLIIEESFAGETWWNLELRAVHAPVQ
;
A
#
# COMPACT_ATOMS: atom_id res chain seq x y z
N MET A 1 5.98 -13.59 -11.19
CA MET A 1 5.89 -14.10 -9.79
C MET A 1 7.24 -14.64 -9.37
N SER A 2 7.89 -14.05 -8.36
CA SER A 2 9.04 -14.74 -7.76
C SER A 2 8.50 -15.86 -6.86
N LEU A 3 9.12 -17.03 -6.92
CA LEU A 3 8.85 -18.20 -6.06
C LEU A 3 8.78 -17.87 -4.55
N ARG A 4 9.24 -16.68 -4.15
CA ARG A 4 9.55 -16.28 -2.78
C ARG A 4 8.30 -15.98 -1.94
N SER A 5 7.21 -15.49 -2.53
CA SER A 5 5.99 -15.09 -1.80
C SER A 5 5.23 -16.30 -1.25
N GLY A 6 5.05 -17.32 -2.09
CA GLY A 6 4.45 -18.58 -1.67
C GLY A 6 5.32 -19.29 -0.64
N VAL A 7 6.64 -19.24 -0.81
CA VAL A 7 7.60 -19.84 0.13
C VAL A 7 7.55 -19.19 1.51
N LEU A 8 7.34 -17.88 1.63
CA LEU A 8 7.29 -17.21 2.95
C LEU A 8 6.03 -17.58 3.75
N LEU A 9 4.86 -17.59 3.10
CA LEU A 9 3.61 -18.01 3.73
C LEU A 9 3.63 -19.51 4.08
N ILE A 10 4.20 -20.33 3.20
CA ILE A 10 4.42 -21.76 3.43
C ILE A 10 5.44 -21.97 4.56
N ALA A 11 6.50 -21.16 4.66
CA ALA A 11 7.52 -21.25 5.71
C ALA A 11 6.98 -20.82 7.08
N LEU A 12 6.16 -19.78 7.15
CA LEU A 12 5.47 -19.36 8.38
C LEU A 12 4.46 -20.41 8.83
N ALA A 13 3.69 -20.98 7.89
CA ALA A 13 2.79 -22.08 8.18
C ALA A 13 3.52 -23.36 8.59
N LEU A 14 4.66 -23.67 7.96
CA LEU A 14 5.53 -24.79 8.34
C LEU A 14 6.18 -24.54 9.70
N ALA A 15 6.61 -23.33 10.03
CA ALA A 15 7.18 -22.99 11.34
C ALA A 15 6.13 -23.13 12.45
N GLY A 16 4.89 -22.70 12.21
CA GLY A 16 3.75 -22.94 13.10
C GLY A 16 3.33 -24.41 13.16
N ALA A 17 3.49 -25.17 12.08
CA ALA A 17 3.27 -26.62 12.04
C ALA A 17 4.37 -27.41 12.78
N LEU A 18 5.61 -26.92 12.77
CA LEU A 18 6.76 -27.56 13.40
C LEU A 18 6.82 -27.28 14.91
N SER A 19 6.33 -26.12 15.36
CA SER A 19 6.26 -25.75 16.76
C SER A 19 4.85 -25.29 17.16
N ARG A 20 4.05 -26.24 17.66
CA ARG A 20 2.73 -25.94 18.26
C ARG A 20 2.78 -24.91 19.38
N ARG A 21 3.96 -24.73 20.00
CA ARG A 21 4.21 -23.71 21.03
C ARG A 21 4.27 -22.29 20.46
N LEU A 22 4.62 -22.15 19.18
CA LEU A 22 4.63 -20.86 18.46
C LEU A 22 3.28 -20.50 17.85
N ALA A 23 2.37 -21.47 17.68
CA ALA A 23 1.02 -21.22 17.15
C ALA A 23 0.29 -20.03 17.80
N PRO A 24 0.23 -19.88 19.14
CA PRO A 24 -0.43 -18.72 19.74
C PRO A 24 0.28 -17.39 19.44
N VAL A 25 1.61 -17.39 19.34
CA VAL A 25 2.39 -16.19 18.98
C VAL A 25 2.11 -15.81 17.52
N LEU A 26 2.13 -16.79 16.61
CA LEU A 26 1.85 -16.56 15.19
C LEU A 26 0.43 -16.08 14.95
N VAL A 27 -0.56 -16.67 15.61
CA VAL A 27 -1.96 -16.20 15.56
C VAL A 27 -2.06 -14.77 16.08
N THR A 28 -1.36 -14.46 17.17
CA THR A 28 -1.34 -13.09 17.72
C THR A 28 -0.75 -12.11 16.72
N VAL A 29 0.44 -12.38 16.19
CA VAL A 29 1.10 -11.53 15.19
C VAL A 29 0.22 -11.34 13.96
N PHE A 30 -0.40 -12.41 13.46
CA PHE A 30 -1.31 -12.35 12.33
C PHE A 30 -2.51 -11.43 12.62
N VAL A 31 -3.17 -11.61 13.77
CA VAL A 31 -4.33 -10.80 14.16
C VAL A 31 -3.93 -9.33 14.34
N VAL A 32 -2.82 -9.07 15.03
CA VAL A 32 -2.28 -7.72 15.19
C VAL A 32 -2.05 -7.08 13.82
N SER A 33 -1.46 -7.82 12.89
CA SER A 33 -1.19 -7.33 11.53
C SER A 33 -2.49 -7.02 10.78
N VAL A 34 -3.49 -7.92 10.85
CA VAL A 34 -4.81 -7.71 10.20
C VAL A 34 -5.55 -6.51 10.80
N VAL A 35 -5.58 -6.39 12.13
CA VAL A 35 -6.22 -5.26 12.82
C VAL A 35 -5.51 -3.95 12.48
N MET A 36 -4.17 -3.94 12.49
CA MET A 36 -3.39 -2.77 12.13
C MET A 36 -3.67 -2.34 10.69
N VAL A 37 -3.62 -3.28 9.73
CA VAL A 37 -3.93 -2.99 8.33
C VAL A 37 -5.36 -2.49 8.16
N ALA A 38 -6.34 -3.06 8.87
CA ALA A 38 -7.72 -2.60 8.80
C ALA A 38 -7.89 -1.16 9.34
N ILE A 39 -7.16 -0.80 10.39
CA ILE A 39 -7.17 0.57 10.94
C ILE A 39 -6.51 1.54 9.96
N LEU A 40 -5.36 1.17 9.41
CA LEU A 40 -4.69 1.96 8.37
C LEU A 40 -5.58 2.13 7.15
N ASP A 41 -6.28 1.08 6.73
CA ASP A 41 -7.19 1.14 5.59
C ASP A 41 -8.37 2.07 5.83
N GLY A 42 -8.94 2.06 7.04
CA GLY A 42 -9.97 3.01 7.45
C GLY A 42 -9.45 4.45 7.45
N PHE A 43 -8.24 4.67 7.97
CA PHE A 43 -7.60 5.98 7.98
C PHE A 43 -7.35 6.50 6.55
N PHE A 44 -6.72 5.69 5.70
CA PHE A 44 -6.44 6.05 4.31
C PHE A 44 -7.71 6.29 3.50
N TRP A 45 -8.75 5.50 3.75
CA TRP A 45 -10.03 5.68 3.09
C TRP A 45 -10.68 7.02 3.45
N PHE A 46 -10.67 7.37 4.74
CA PHE A 46 -11.27 8.61 5.22
C PHE A 46 -10.49 9.85 4.76
N GLU A 47 -9.16 9.79 4.80
CA GLU A 47 -8.31 10.94 4.53
C GLU A 47 -8.03 11.14 3.03
N PHE A 48 -7.76 10.07 2.30
CA PHE A 48 -7.27 10.14 0.92
C PHE A 48 -8.23 9.57 -0.12
N GLY A 49 -9.35 8.98 0.31
CA GLY A 49 -10.31 8.32 -0.59
C GLY A 49 -9.71 7.13 -1.35
N ASN A 50 -8.61 6.56 -0.86
CA ASN A 50 -7.92 5.41 -1.45
C ASN A 50 -7.80 4.28 -0.43
N ARG A 51 -7.66 3.04 -0.91
CA ARG A 51 -7.27 1.94 -0.06
C ARG A 51 -5.79 2.00 0.30
N THR A 52 -5.43 1.25 1.34
CA THR A 52 -4.04 1.04 1.71
C THR A 52 -3.30 0.38 0.55
N ASP A 53 -2.26 1.05 0.06
CA ASP A 53 -1.46 0.62 -1.07
C ASP A 53 0.04 0.67 -0.71
N ARG A 54 0.90 0.67 -1.73
CA ARG A 54 2.36 0.72 -1.55
C ARG A 54 2.85 1.98 -0.84
N LEU A 55 2.06 3.05 -0.77
CA LEU A 55 2.48 4.33 -0.21
C LEU A 55 2.87 4.17 1.27
N VAL A 56 2.22 3.22 1.97
CA VAL A 56 2.59 2.85 3.35
C VAL A 56 4.05 2.45 3.48
N PHE A 57 4.62 1.72 2.50
CA PHE A 57 6.03 1.33 2.56
C PHE A 57 6.99 2.47 2.25
N HIS A 58 6.57 3.46 1.45
CA HIS A 58 7.38 4.66 1.20
C HIS A 58 7.52 5.50 2.47
N TYR A 59 6.47 5.54 3.29
CA TYR A 59 6.52 6.18 4.60
C TYR A 59 7.48 5.52 5.58
N LEU A 60 7.78 4.22 5.43
CA LEU A 60 8.77 3.53 6.26
C LEU A 60 10.22 3.92 5.94
N VAL A 61 10.47 4.56 4.79
CA VAL A 61 11.82 5.03 4.42
C VAL A 61 12.24 6.25 5.24
N TYR A 62 11.27 7.08 5.63
CA TYR A 62 11.47 8.32 6.40
C TYR A 62 10.64 8.28 7.70
N PRO A 63 10.91 7.32 8.60
CA PRO A 63 10.00 6.99 9.69
C PRO A 63 9.89 8.11 10.73
N VAL A 64 10.93 8.93 10.91
CA VAL A 64 10.92 10.03 11.87
C VAL A 64 10.07 11.18 11.33
N GLU A 65 10.31 11.57 10.09
CA GLU A 65 9.60 12.64 9.40
C GLU A 65 8.11 12.31 9.30
N VAL A 66 7.78 11.06 8.95
CA VAL A 66 6.39 10.60 8.90
C VAL A 66 5.78 10.56 10.30
N ALA A 67 6.48 10.05 11.31
CA ALA A 67 5.92 10.03 12.67
C ALA A 67 5.64 11.44 13.17
N THR A 68 6.55 12.39 12.93
CA THR A 68 6.35 13.81 13.27
C THR A 68 5.17 14.40 12.50
N PHE A 69 5.08 14.17 11.19
CA PHE A 69 3.96 14.62 10.38
C PHE A 69 2.62 14.05 10.87
N LEU A 70 2.57 12.75 11.18
CA LEU A 70 1.36 12.09 11.67
C LEU A 70 0.96 12.58 13.06
N GLU A 71 1.93 12.90 13.92
CA GLU A 71 1.65 13.52 15.22
C GLU A 71 1.10 14.94 15.04
N GLU A 72 1.75 15.77 14.23
CA GLU A 72 1.37 17.17 14.05
C GLU A 72 0.01 17.34 13.34
N GLN A 73 -0.27 16.51 12.33
CA GLN A 73 -1.51 16.62 11.55
C GLN A 73 -2.66 15.79 12.12
N PHE A 74 -2.37 14.58 12.60
CA PHE A 74 -3.40 13.60 12.97
C PHE A 74 -3.39 13.23 14.45
N HIS A 75 -2.52 13.84 15.26
CA HIS A 75 -2.39 13.55 16.69
C HIS A 75 -2.21 12.04 16.92
N LEU A 76 -1.27 11.43 16.20
CA LEU A 76 -1.00 9.99 16.19
C LEU A 76 -1.01 9.36 17.58
N SER A 77 -0.45 10.03 18.59
CA SER A 77 -0.42 9.60 19.98
C SER A 77 -1.81 9.33 20.56
N LEU A 78 -2.83 10.12 20.19
CA LEU A 78 -4.22 9.92 20.60
C LEU A 78 -4.86 8.70 19.92
N ILE A 79 -4.43 8.38 18.69
CA ILE A 79 -4.91 7.23 17.93
C ILE A 79 -4.24 5.94 18.39
N LEU A 80 -2.98 5.99 18.84
CA LEU A 80 -2.24 4.82 19.27
C LEU A 80 -2.85 4.13 20.50
N VAL A 81 -3.46 4.87 21.41
CA VAL A 81 -4.12 4.30 22.61
C VAL A 81 -5.29 3.37 22.25
N PRO A 82 -6.33 3.80 21.50
CA PRO A 82 -7.41 2.93 21.10
C PRO A 82 -6.92 1.78 20.19
N VAL A 83 -5.92 2.02 19.33
CA VAL A 83 -5.29 0.94 18.53
C VAL A 83 -4.68 -0.12 19.44
N ALA A 84 -3.89 0.28 20.44
CA ALA A 84 -3.28 -0.63 21.39
C ALA A 84 -4.33 -1.41 22.18
N LEU A 85 -5.42 -0.75 22.61
CA LEU A 85 -6.54 -1.41 23.30
C LEU A 85 -7.25 -2.41 22.39
N CYS A 86 -7.50 -2.09 21.11
CA CYS A 86 -8.07 -3.02 20.14
C CYS A 86 -7.17 -4.24 19.93
N VAL A 87 -5.86 -4.03 19.79
CA VAL A 87 -4.89 -5.11 19.63
C VAL A 87 -4.84 -6.01 20.86
N VAL A 88 -4.75 -5.44 22.06
CA VAL A 88 -4.75 -6.20 23.32
C VAL A 88 -6.08 -6.94 23.50
N GLY A 89 -7.20 -6.27 23.26
CA GLY A 89 -8.54 -6.86 23.34
C GLY A 89 -8.70 -8.05 22.38
N ALA A 90 -8.30 -7.89 21.12
CA ALA A 90 -8.30 -8.96 20.13
C ALA A 90 -7.38 -10.12 20.55
N HIS A 91 -6.17 -9.83 21.04
CA HIS A 91 -5.28 -10.86 21.56
C HIS A 91 -5.89 -11.64 22.73
N MET A 92 -6.49 -10.95 23.71
CA MET A 92 -7.12 -11.59 24.86
C MET A 92 -8.33 -12.44 24.43
N ALA A 93 -9.16 -11.95 23.52
CA ALA A 93 -10.31 -12.67 22.99
C ALA A 93 -9.91 -13.95 22.22
N LEU A 94 -8.78 -13.92 21.51
CA LEU A 94 -8.31 -15.04 20.69
C LEU A 94 -7.38 -15.99 21.44
N ARG A 95 -6.85 -15.59 22.60
CA ARG A 95 -6.04 -16.44 23.48
C ARG A 95 -6.68 -17.81 23.79
N PRO A 96 -7.96 -17.94 24.14
CA PRO A 96 -8.59 -19.26 24.35
C PRO A 96 -8.62 -20.10 23.08
N ILE A 97 -8.92 -19.49 21.92
CA ILE A 97 -8.91 -20.17 20.62
C ILE A 97 -7.50 -20.69 20.32
N ALA A 98 -6.50 -19.83 20.47
CA ALA A 98 -5.10 -20.17 20.25
C ALA A 98 -4.60 -21.30 21.18
N ARG A 99 -5.10 -21.38 22.42
CA ARG A 99 -4.85 -22.52 23.31
C ARG A 99 -5.54 -23.79 22.83
N GLY A 100 -6.80 -23.70 22.39
CA GLY A 100 -7.53 -24.82 21.80
C GLY A 100 -6.81 -25.40 20.58
N LEU A 101 -6.19 -24.55 19.76
CA LEU A 101 -5.38 -24.97 18.61
C LEU A 101 -4.20 -25.87 19.01
N THR A 102 -3.59 -25.65 20.17
CA THR A 102 -2.48 -26.50 20.65
C THR A 102 -2.91 -27.91 21.04
N GLN A 103 -4.20 -28.10 21.36
CA GLN A 103 -4.80 -29.37 21.77
C GLN A 103 -5.33 -30.18 20.59
N LEU A 104 -5.35 -29.61 19.38
CA LEU A 104 -5.83 -30.31 18.19
C LEU A 104 -4.94 -31.50 17.82
N SER A 105 -5.58 -32.55 17.30
CA SER A 105 -4.85 -33.66 16.71
C SER A 105 -4.01 -33.18 15.52
N ARG A 106 -2.88 -33.85 15.26
CA ARG A 106 -1.98 -33.45 14.15
C ARG A 106 -2.70 -33.42 12.80
N ARG A 107 -3.65 -34.35 12.58
CA ARG A 107 -4.43 -34.45 11.35
C ARG A 107 -5.37 -33.26 11.18
N VAL A 108 -6.09 -32.87 12.24
CA VAL A 108 -7.00 -31.72 12.20
C VAL A 108 -6.22 -30.42 12.03
N TRP A 109 -5.08 -30.28 12.71
CA TRP A 109 -4.19 -29.13 12.56
C TRP A 109 -3.69 -28.96 11.11
N LEU A 110 -3.22 -30.05 10.50
CA LEU A 110 -2.78 -30.03 9.10
C LEU A 110 -3.93 -29.73 8.13
N ALA A 111 -5.13 -30.27 8.38
CA ALA A 111 -6.31 -29.97 7.56
C ALA A 111 -6.69 -28.49 7.61
N LEU A 112 -6.65 -27.87 8.80
CA LEU A 112 -6.89 -26.43 8.95
C LEU A 112 -5.83 -25.58 8.25
N LEU A 113 -4.55 -25.97 8.34
CA LEU A 113 -3.48 -25.29 7.63
C LEU A 113 -3.68 -25.37 6.12
N VAL A 114 -4.00 -26.55 5.57
CA VAL A 114 -4.28 -26.72 4.14
C VAL A 114 -5.50 -25.89 3.72
N ALA A 115 -6.57 -25.91 4.53
CA ALA A 115 -7.78 -25.14 4.28
C ALA A 115 -7.55 -23.62 4.31
N LEU A 116 -6.54 -23.13 5.03
CA LEU A 116 -6.17 -21.71 5.06
C LEU A 116 -5.22 -21.34 3.92
N ILE A 117 -4.18 -22.14 3.70
CA ILE A 117 -3.09 -21.83 2.75
C ILE A 117 -3.60 -21.92 1.32
N VAL A 118 -4.36 -22.96 0.96
CA VAL A 118 -4.80 -23.19 -0.44
C VAL A 118 -5.62 -22.01 -0.99
N PRO A 119 -6.70 -21.54 -0.34
CA PRO A 119 -7.46 -20.41 -0.86
C PRO A 119 -6.66 -19.10 -0.85
N MET A 120 -5.84 -18.84 0.18
CA MET A 120 -4.94 -17.67 0.18
C MET A 120 -3.94 -17.71 -0.99
N SER A 121 -3.42 -18.89 -1.31
CA SER A 121 -2.51 -19.08 -2.44
C SER A 121 -3.20 -18.80 -3.77
N VAL A 122 -4.47 -19.19 -3.92
CA VAL A 122 -5.27 -18.93 -5.13
C VAL A 122 -5.55 -17.43 -5.30
N VAL A 123 -5.91 -16.74 -4.20
CA VAL A 123 -6.14 -15.28 -4.21
C VAL A 123 -4.86 -14.53 -4.58
N VAL A 124 -3.72 -14.90 -3.98
CA VAL A 124 -2.42 -14.31 -4.32
C VAL A 124 -1.98 -14.67 -5.74
N TRP A 125 -2.21 -15.90 -6.20
CA TRP A 125 -1.84 -16.35 -7.56
C TRP A 125 -2.63 -15.64 -8.64
N ARG A 126 -3.92 -15.38 -8.42
CA ARG A 126 -4.72 -14.60 -9.37
C ARG A 126 -4.29 -13.14 -9.44
N GLY A 127 -3.54 -12.64 -8.45
CA GLY A 127 -2.87 -11.35 -8.56
C GLY A 127 -3.80 -10.18 -8.81
N GLU A 128 -5.09 -10.32 -8.49
CA GLU A 128 -6.09 -9.27 -8.65
C GLU A 128 -6.50 -8.73 -7.29
N PRO A 129 -5.79 -7.73 -6.77
CA PRO A 129 -6.23 -6.97 -5.61
C PRO A 129 -7.48 -6.12 -5.88
N GLY A 130 -7.88 -5.96 -7.14
CA GLY A 130 -8.97 -5.09 -7.60
C GLY A 130 -10.12 -5.87 -8.23
N PRO A 131 -11.16 -5.15 -8.72
CA PRO A 131 -12.29 -5.79 -9.38
C PRO A 131 -11.83 -6.59 -10.61
N LEU A 132 -12.45 -7.76 -10.83
CA LEU A 132 -12.25 -8.64 -12.00
C LEU A 132 -12.34 -7.89 -13.34
N GLN A 133 -13.03 -6.75 -13.35
CA GLN A 133 -13.05 -5.79 -14.45
C GLN A 133 -12.95 -4.38 -13.87
N PRO A 134 -11.84 -3.65 -14.11
CA PRO A 134 -11.72 -2.26 -13.70
C PRO A 134 -12.76 -1.41 -14.44
N THR A 135 -13.50 -0.61 -13.68
CA THR A 135 -14.42 0.39 -14.21
C THR A 135 -13.68 1.70 -14.50
N LEU A 136 -14.30 2.64 -15.21
CA LEU A 136 -13.73 3.98 -15.39
C LEU A 136 -13.72 4.81 -14.10
N SER A 137 -14.45 4.39 -13.07
CA SER A 137 -14.50 5.09 -11.79
C SER A 137 -13.40 4.58 -10.86
N ARG A 138 -12.44 5.46 -10.57
CA ARG A 138 -11.41 5.21 -9.55
C ARG A 138 -12.03 4.84 -8.20
N ALA A 139 -13.04 5.59 -7.75
CA ALA A 139 -13.67 5.36 -6.45
C ALA A 139 -14.30 3.95 -6.36
N ILE A 140 -14.92 3.46 -7.44
CA ILE A 140 -15.50 2.10 -7.48
C ILE A 140 -14.39 1.04 -7.46
N ASN A 141 -13.31 1.26 -8.22
CA ASN A 141 -12.19 0.32 -8.25
C ASN A 141 -11.47 0.25 -6.90
N GLU A 142 -11.26 1.39 -6.24
CA GLU A 142 -10.69 1.47 -4.90
C GLU A 142 -11.61 0.81 -3.87
N ALA A 143 -12.92 1.09 -3.90
CA ALA A 143 -13.89 0.48 -3.00
C ALA A 143 -13.94 -1.04 -3.14
N ALA A 144 -13.85 -1.54 -4.37
CA ALA A 144 -13.84 -2.96 -4.73
C ALA A 144 -12.49 -3.65 -4.49
N SER A 145 -11.43 -2.89 -4.22
CA SER A 145 -10.11 -3.44 -3.95
C SER A 145 -9.94 -3.84 -2.48
N ASN A 146 -8.97 -4.73 -2.22
CA ASN A 146 -8.66 -5.23 -0.89
C ASN A 146 -7.33 -4.66 -0.38
N GLY A 147 -7.40 -3.75 0.60
CA GLY A 147 -6.22 -3.09 1.18
C GLY A 147 -5.17 -4.06 1.75
N LEU A 148 -5.58 -5.16 2.38
CA LEU A 148 -4.62 -6.13 2.92
C LEU A 148 -3.86 -6.87 1.81
N LEU A 149 -4.57 -7.29 0.76
CA LEU A 149 -3.93 -7.93 -0.39
C LEU A 149 -3.06 -6.94 -1.17
N ASN A 150 -3.46 -5.67 -1.26
CA ASN A 150 -2.65 -4.59 -1.82
C ASN A 150 -1.33 -4.42 -1.07
N VAL A 151 -1.38 -4.33 0.27
CA VAL A 151 -0.17 -4.19 1.12
C VAL A 151 0.74 -5.41 0.98
N ILE A 152 0.18 -6.62 1.01
CA ILE A 152 0.96 -7.84 0.82
C ILE A 152 1.60 -7.85 -0.58
N HIS A 153 0.83 -7.53 -1.62
CA HIS A 153 1.31 -7.47 -2.99
C HIS A 153 2.42 -6.42 -3.16
N ALA A 154 2.22 -5.21 -2.65
CA ALA A 154 3.20 -4.13 -2.69
C ALA A 154 4.50 -4.50 -1.97
N GLY A 155 4.43 -5.15 -0.80
CA GLY A 155 5.62 -5.62 -0.09
C GLY A 155 6.39 -6.74 -0.82
N LEU A 156 5.76 -7.41 -1.80
CA LEU A 156 6.36 -8.50 -2.58
C LEU A 156 6.92 -8.05 -3.93
N VAL A 157 6.47 -6.91 -4.45
CA VAL A 157 6.90 -6.37 -5.74
C VAL A 157 8.00 -5.36 -5.50
N ASP A 158 9.17 -5.61 -6.11
CA ASP A 158 10.26 -4.64 -6.11
C ASP A 158 10.08 -3.64 -7.25
N GLU A 159 9.59 -2.45 -6.89
CA GLU A 159 9.25 -1.38 -7.81
C GLU A 159 10.44 -0.44 -8.10
N THR A 160 11.54 -0.59 -7.35
CA THR A 160 12.80 0.10 -7.67
C THR A 160 13.41 -0.40 -8.98
N ARG A 161 12.92 -1.55 -9.46
CA ARG A 161 13.23 -2.10 -10.76
C ARG A 161 12.38 -1.44 -11.86
N TRP A 162 12.70 -0.18 -12.15
CA TRP A 162 12.15 0.57 -13.28
C TRP A 162 12.50 -0.05 -14.65
N VAL A 163 13.53 -0.89 -14.68
CA VAL A 163 14.05 -1.58 -15.86
C VAL A 163 13.00 -2.55 -16.41
N GLY A 164 12.39 -2.19 -17.54
CA GLY A 164 11.41 -3.02 -18.28
C GLY A 164 9.95 -2.60 -18.12
N ILE A 165 9.63 -1.61 -17.28
CA ILE A 165 8.27 -1.03 -17.16
C ILE A 165 8.10 0.14 -18.10
N PHE A 166 9.12 1.00 -18.15
CA PHE A 166 9.23 2.05 -19.17
C PHE A 166 10.37 1.66 -20.12
N PRO A 167 10.23 1.94 -21.42
CA PRO A 167 11.34 1.78 -22.34
C PRO A 167 12.52 2.59 -21.80
N THR A 168 13.68 1.95 -21.73
CA THR A 168 14.93 2.63 -21.33
C THR A 168 15.16 3.83 -22.25
N LEU A 169 15.95 4.82 -21.80
CA LEU A 169 16.34 5.93 -22.68
C LEU A 169 16.94 5.40 -23.99
N GLU A 170 17.71 4.31 -23.97
CA GLU A 170 18.20 3.65 -25.19
C GLU A 170 17.11 3.05 -26.10
N GLU A 171 16.05 2.46 -25.54
CA GLU A 171 14.89 1.96 -26.30
C GLU A 171 14.03 3.12 -26.85
N THR A 172 13.90 4.20 -26.10
CA THR A 172 13.12 5.39 -26.46
C THR A 172 13.88 6.28 -27.46
N HIS A 173 15.21 6.26 -27.45
CA HIS A 173 16.09 6.99 -28.39
C HIS A 173 16.23 6.32 -29.76
N ARG A 174 15.50 5.22 -30.03
CA ARG A 174 15.34 4.68 -31.39
C ARG A 174 14.32 5.45 -32.24
N GLY A 175 13.62 6.43 -31.67
CA GLY A 175 12.89 7.42 -32.44
C GLY A 175 13.82 8.58 -32.84
N PRO A 176 13.91 8.98 -34.12
CA PRO A 176 14.73 10.11 -34.58
C PRO A 176 14.33 11.50 -34.01
N ALA A 177 13.32 11.59 -33.14
CA ALA A 177 12.67 12.84 -32.78
C ALA A 177 13.26 13.61 -31.58
N LEU A 178 14.00 12.97 -30.66
CA LEU A 178 14.49 13.65 -29.44
C LEU A 178 15.95 14.12 -29.50
N ARG A 179 16.75 13.62 -30.46
CA ARG A 179 18.13 14.08 -30.66
C ARG A 179 18.22 15.39 -31.46
N GLU A 180 17.13 15.81 -32.11
CA GLU A 180 17.11 16.96 -33.02
C GLU A 180 16.24 18.12 -32.57
N SER A 181 15.63 18.09 -31.39
CA SER A 181 15.21 19.35 -30.75
C SER A 181 16.48 20.07 -30.29
N LYS A 182 17.17 20.69 -31.25
CA LYS A 182 18.03 21.83 -31.02
C LYS A 182 17.15 22.86 -30.32
N ILE A 183 17.10 22.79 -28.99
CA ILE A 183 16.60 23.87 -28.16
C ILE A 183 17.49 25.04 -28.56
N ALA A 184 16.96 25.92 -29.41
CA ALA A 184 17.64 27.15 -29.76
C ALA A 184 18.03 27.79 -28.44
N ARG A 185 19.34 27.92 -28.18
CA ARG A 185 19.82 28.55 -26.95
C ARG A 185 19.06 29.88 -26.86
N PRO A 186 18.22 30.08 -25.83
CA PRO A 186 17.46 31.31 -25.76
C PRO A 186 18.46 32.46 -25.81
N ARG A 187 18.23 33.39 -26.73
CA ARG A 187 19.00 34.63 -26.87
C ARG A 187 19.20 35.19 -25.47
N ALA A 188 20.44 35.48 -25.07
CA ALA A 188 20.76 35.92 -23.72
C ALA A 188 19.75 36.99 -23.25
N LEU A 189 18.79 36.55 -22.43
CA LEU A 189 17.78 37.43 -21.87
C LEU A 189 18.48 38.21 -20.77
N ALA A 190 18.21 39.51 -20.68
CA ALA A 190 18.63 40.29 -19.51
C ALA A 190 18.17 39.56 -18.23
N PRO A 191 18.96 39.57 -17.14
CA PRO A 191 18.62 38.86 -15.93
C PRO A 191 17.23 39.28 -15.45
N ARG A 192 16.31 38.31 -15.39
CA ARG A 192 14.97 38.46 -14.82
C ARG A 192 14.93 37.68 -13.52
N HIS A 193 14.26 38.22 -12.51
CA HIS A 193 13.87 37.43 -11.36
C HIS A 193 12.80 36.43 -11.83
N VAL A 194 13.08 35.14 -11.64
CA VAL A 194 12.12 34.06 -11.91
C VAL A 194 11.52 33.67 -10.57
N LEU A 195 10.21 33.88 -10.42
CA LEU A 195 9.44 33.35 -9.31
C LEU A 195 8.76 32.07 -9.81
N LEU A 196 9.20 30.92 -9.30
CA LEU A 196 8.54 29.64 -9.54
C LEU A 196 7.59 29.38 -8.36
N ILE A 197 6.29 29.37 -8.64
CA ILE A 197 5.26 28.96 -7.69
C ILE A 197 4.87 27.53 -8.07
N ILE A 198 5.13 26.58 -7.18
CA ILE A 198 4.69 25.19 -7.33
C ILE A 198 3.52 25.02 -6.37
N GLU A 199 2.32 24.87 -6.91
CA GLU A 199 1.13 24.56 -6.14
C GLU A 199 0.83 23.06 -6.24
N GLU A 200 0.93 22.37 -5.10
CA GLU A 200 0.66 20.94 -5.03
C GLU A 200 -0.86 20.69 -5.20
N SER A 201 -1.22 19.69 -6.01
CA SER A 201 -2.63 19.30 -6.27
C SER A 201 -3.53 20.36 -6.93
N PHE A 202 -2.96 21.43 -7.50
CA PHE A 202 -3.74 22.49 -8.16
C PHE A 202 -4.50 22.03 -9.42
N ALA A 203 -4.20 20.85 -9.96
CA ALA A 203 -4.84 20.27 -11.15
C ALA A 203 -6.10 19.42 -10.86
N GLY A 204 -6.83 19.72 -9.78
CA GLY A 204 -8.09 19.06 -9.42
C GLY A 204 -9.29 19.46 -10.27
N GLU A 205 -10.50 18.99 -9.93
CA GLU A 205 -11.75 19.32 -10.64
C GLU A 205 -11.99 20.84 -10.77
N THR A 206 -11.53 21.62 -9.79
CA THR A 206 -11.57 23.08 -9.77
C THR A 206 -10.75 23.73 -10.88
N TRP A 207 -9.66 23.11 -11.34
CA TRP A 207 -8.83 23.65 -12.43
C TRP A 207 -9.51 23.56 -13.79
N TRP A 208 -10.31 22.51 -13.98
CA TRP A 208 -11.07 22.27 -15.20
C TRP A 208 -12.41 23.04 -15.20
N ASN A 209 -12.85 23.52 -14.04
CA ASN A 209 -13.96 24.44 -13.93
C ASN A 209 -13.50 25.87 -14.25
N LEU A 210 -13.74 26.29 -15.50
CA LEU A 210 -13.32 27.60 -16.02
C LEU A 210 -13.90 28.79 -15.24
N GLU A 211 -15.09 28.64 -14.64
CA GLU A 211 -15.71 29.70 -13.83
C GLU A 211 -14.98 29.89 -12.50
N LEU A 212 -14.69 28.79 -11.79
CA LEU A 212 -13.92 28.84 -10.54
C LEU A 212 -12.47 29.28 -10.79
N ARG A 213 -11.88 28.85 -11.90
CA ARG A 213 -10.53 29.28 -12.30
C ARG A 213 -10.45 30.79 -12.54
N ALA A 214 -11.48 31.39 -13.13
CA ALA A 214 -11.52 32.84 -13.36
C ALA A 214 -11.57 33.65 -12.04
N VAL A 215 -12.11 33.08 -10.97
CA VAL A 215 -12.15 33.71 -9.63
C VAL A 215 -10.79 33.65 -8.93
N HIS A 216 -10.09 32.52 -9.04
CA HIS A 216 -8.84 32.27 -8.30
C HIS A 216 -7.58 32.63 -9.07
N ALA A 217 -7.63 32.64 -10.40
CA ALA A 217 -6.52 33.01 -11.28
C ALA A 217 -7.02 33.88 -12.44
N PRO A 218 -7.49 35.12 -12.16
CA PRO A 218 -7.90 36.04 -13.21
C PRO A 218 -6.73 36.28 -14.15
N VAL A 219 -6.94 36.00 -15.44
CA VAL A 219 -5.93 36.25 -16.47
C VAL A 219 -5.73 37.76 -16.55
N GLN A 220 -4.55 38.23 -16.13
CA GLN A 220 -4.11 39.61 -16.30
C GLN A 220 -3.63 39.86 -17.72
#